data_AF-T1HG09-F1
#
_entry.id   AF-T1HG09-F1
#
_cell.length_a   1.000
_cell.length_b   1.000
_cell.length_c   1.000
_cell.angle_alpha   90.00
_cell.angle_beta   90.00
_cell.angle_gamma   90.00
#
_symmetry.space_group_name_H-M   'P 1'
#
loop_
_entity.id
_entity.type
_entity.pdbx_description
1 polymer ?
#
loop_
_entity_poly.entity_id
_entity_poly.type
_entity_poly.pdbx_seq_one_letter_code
_entity_poly.pdbx_strand_id
1 'polypeptide(L)'
;SGTVPSFFKPWYGYRVAHLNAFNEENKNFHAEWHALPRFHKDPPVWAYESYNASESIGMFGFSGLFYRSGGYGEMLHTTKGYSDRKLVELFMSNWIDNYTRAVFLEANLYNVNSNLLSVITIITEYLPSGVYLTKVNVEATYLIFHGHDYNNIITTISIMTLIPIILTIIGYKSVVLISLFGSKSFFSNWWTICDALLIVVGVFMFIGYLRTLVYFYLYKELLDKDKSLTFTSFYVPFYWLYETYILGE
;
A
#
# COMPACT_ATOMS: atom_id res chain seq x y z
N SER A 1 -20.06 -17.32 -3.05
CA SER A 1 -21.50 -17.14 -3.37
C SER A 1 -22.35 -18.01 -2.44
N GLY A 2 -23.64 -17.74 -2.29
CA GLY A 2 -24.53 -18.48 -1.39
C GLY A 2 -25.93 -18.68 -1.96
N THR A 3 -26.69 -19.56 -1.33
CA THR A 3 -28.08 -19.83 -1.69
C THR A 3 -28.96 -18.65 -1.32
N VAL A 4 -29.86 -18.29 -2.24
CA VAL A 4 -30.90 -17.28 -2.01
C VAL A 4 -31.96 -17.88 -1.07
N PRO A 5 -32.48 -17.12 -0.08
CA PRO A 5 -33.59 -17.58 0.75
C PRO A 5 -34.76 -18.09 -0.11
N SER A 6 -35.45 -19.12 0.35
CA SER A 6 -36.51 -19.82 -0.43
C SER A 6 -37.54 -18.86 -1.03
N PHE A 7 -37.90 -17.80 -0.30
CA PHE A 7 -38.80 -16.76 -0.75
C PHE A 7 -38.33 -16.03 -2.02
N PHE A 8 -37.02 -15.74 -2.14
CA PHE A 8 -36.46 -14.93 -3.23
C PHE A 8 -35.96 -15.76 -4.42
N LYS A 9 -35.91 -17.10 -4.31
CA LYS A 9 -35.45 -18.00 -5.37
C LYS A 9 -36.12 -17.85 -6.74
N PRO A 10 -37.44 -17.51 -6.85
CA PRO A 10 -38.07 -17.33 -8.17
C PRO A 10 -37.51 -16.14 -8.95
N TRP A 11 -36.96 -15.14 -8.26
CA TRP A 11 -36.48 -13.89 -8.87
C TRP A 11 -34.96 -13.80 -8.94
N TYR A 12 -34.24 -14.52 -8.07
CA TYR A 12 -32.79 -14.44 -7.98
C TYR A 12 -32.16 -15.84 -7.99
N GLY A 13 -31.25 -16.08 -8.94
CA GLY A 13 -30.56 -17.36 -9.09
C GLY A 13 -29.46 -17.62 -8.04
N TYR A 14 -28.76 -16.57 -7.60
CA TYR A 14 -27.68 -16.68 -6.62
C TYR A 14 -27.46 -15.37 -5.86
N ARG A 15 -26.83 -15.46 -4.68
CA ARG A 15 -26.37 -14.31 -3.90
C ARG A 15 -24.84 -14.23 -3.93
N VAL A 16 -24.32 -13.02 -4.08
CA VAL A 16 -22.91 -12.73 -3.84
C VAL A 16 -22.78 -11.90 -2.56
N ALA A 17 -21.91 -12.34 -1.64
CA ALA A 17 -21.69 -11.66 -0.37
C ALA A 17 -20.63 -10.55 -0.49
N HIS A 18 -20.40 -9.84 0.61
CA HIS A 18 -19.22 -8.98 0.77
C HIS A 18 -17.94 -9.84 0.78
N LEU A 19 -16.83 -9.26 0.34
CA LEU A 19 -15.51 -9.89 0.40
C LEU A 19 -15.01 -9.92 1.85
N ASN A 20 -14.65 -11.10 2.34
CA ASN A 20 -14.07 -11.36 3.64
C ASN A 20 -12.90 -12.35 3.48
N ALA A 21 -12.01 -12.43 4.46
CA ALA A 21 -10.84 -13.32 4.43
C ALA A 21 -11.16 -14.83 4.24
N PHE A 22 -12.40 -15.25 4.48
CA PHE A 22 -12.83 -16.64 4.33
C PHE A 22 -13.44 -16.98 2.96
N ASN A 23 -13.80 -15.96 2.16
CA ASN A 23 -14.48 -16.15 0.88
C ASN A 23 -13.72 -15.57 -0.32
N GLU A 24 -12.50 -15.09 -0.07
CA GLU A 24 -11.54 -14.71 -1.09
C GLU A 24 -11.21 -15.93 -1.98
N GLU A 25 -11.27 -15.73 -3.30
CA GLU A 25 -11.01 -16.78 -4.27
C GLU A 25 -9.53 -16.78 -4.65
N ASN A 26 -8.86 -17.91 -4.40
CA ASN A 26 -7.42 -18.08 -4.51
C ASN A 26 -7.00 -19.19 -5.49
N LYS A 27 -7.95 -19.73 -6.27
CA LYS A 27 -7.67 -20.74 -7.30
C LYS A 27 -7.13 -20.10 -8.57
N ASN A 28 -6.45 -20.91 -9.36
CA ASN A 28 -6.06 -20.50 -10.70
C ASN A 28 -7.20 -20.77 -11.70
N PHE A 29 -7.28 -19.95 -12.74
CA PHE A 29 -8.34 -20.03 -13.76
C PHE A 29 -7.79 -19.99 -15.20
N HIS A 30 -8.58 -20.53 -16.12
CA HIS A 30 -8.49 -20.21 -17.54
C HIS A 30 -9.16 -18.85 -17.84
N ALA A 31 -9.11 -18.42 -19.09
CA ALA A 31 -9.87 -17.26 -19.57
C ALA A 31 -11.35 -17.32 -19.13
N GLU A 32 -11.98 -16.16 -18.94
CA GLU A 32 -13.38 -16.05 -18.44
C GLU A 32 -13.66 -16.68 -17.08
N TRP A 33 -12.64 -16.84 -16.22
CA TRP A 33 -12.77 -17.41 -14.88
C TRP A 33 -13.24 -18.88 -14.86
N HIS A 34 -12.98 -19.63 -15.94
CA HIS A 34 -13.27 -21.07 -15.97
C HIS A 34 -12.31 -21.83 -15.06
N ALA A 35 -12.86 -22.66 -14.18
CA ALA A 35 -12.08 -23.43 -13.22
C ALA A 35 -11.15 -24.44 -13.90
N LEU A 36 -9.92 -24.53 -13.40
CA LEU A 36 -8.94 -25.49 -13.90
C LEU A 36 -9.24 -26.91 -13.39
N PRO A 37 -9.14 -27.95 -14.24
CA PRO A 37 -9.16 -29.32 -13.76
C PRO A 37 -7.95 -29.58 -12.85
N ARG A 38 -8.07 -30.55 -11.92
CA ARG A 38 -6.97 -30.92 -11.00
C ARG A 38 -5.65 -31.26 -11.72
N PHE A 39 -5.76 -31.74 -12.96
CA PHE A 39 -4.63 -32.02 -13.82
C PHE A 39 -4.79 -31.21 -15.12
N HIS A 40 -4.06 -30.10 -15.18
CA HIS A 40 -3.85 -29.30 -16.39
C HIS A 40 -2.39 -29.43 -16.86
N LYS A 41 -2.18 -29.44 -18.17
CA LYS A 41 -0.84 -29.35 -18.77
C LYS A 41 -0.44 -27.91 -19.09
N ASP A 42 -1.42 -27.08 -19.41
CA ASP A 42 -1.20 -25.70 -19.81
C ASP A 42 -1.15 -24.80 -18.57
N PRO A 43 -0.31 -23.75 -18.58
CA PRO A 43 -0.24 -22.80 -17.49
C PRO A 43 -1.59 -22.08 -17.32
N PRO A 44 -1.94 -21.68 -16.09
CA PRO A 44 -3.13 -20.87 -15.85
C PRO A 44 -3.02 -19.52 -16.56
N VAL A 45 -4.15 -19.02 -17.07
CA VAL A 45 -4.23 -17.68 -17.66
C VAL A 45 -4.30 -16.65 -16.52
N TRP A 46 -5.17 -16.92 -15.53
CA TRP A 46 -5.27 -16.12 -14.32
C TRP A 46 -4.70 -16.91 -13.16
N ALA A 47 -3.46 -16.57 -12.78
CA ALA A 47 -2.82 -17.12 -11.59
C ALA A 47 -3.09 -16.20 -10.40
N TYR A 48 -3.45 -16.79 -9.26
CA TYR A 48 -3.59 -16.02 -8.03
C TYR A 48 -2.21 -15.65 -7.49
N GLU A 49 -1.95 -14.36 -7.36
CA GLU A 49 -0.77 -13.83 -6.72
C GLU A 49 -1.06 -13.60 -5.24
N SER A 50 -0.27 -14.23 -4.38
CA SER A 50 -0.35 -13.99 -2.94
C SER A 50 0.33 -12.67 -2.57
N TYR A 51 0.00 -12.12 -1.40
CA TYR A 51 0.66 -10.96 -0.78
C TYR A 51 2.20 -10.94 -0.92
N ASN A 52 2.87 -12.08 -0.71
CA ASN A 52 4.32 -12.16 -0.78
C ASN A 52 4.86 -12.06 -2.21
N ALA A 53 4.05 -12.43 -3.21
CA ALA A 53 4.42 -12.44 -4.61
C ALA A 53 4.09 -11.11 -5.30
N SER A 54 3.01 -10.45 -4.89
CA SER A 54 2.59 -9.16 -5.46
C SER A 54 3.36 -7.96 -4.90
N GLU A 55 4.11 -8.14 -3.81
CA GLU A 55 4.84 -7.09 -3.07
C GLU A 55 3.99 -5.87 -2.69
N SER A 56 2.66 -5.96 -2.80
CA SER A 56 1.72 -4.89 -2.48
C SER A 56 1.18 -5.04 -1.06
N ILE A 57 0.67 -3.97 -0.46
CA ILE A 57 0.02 -4.00 0.86
C ILE A 57 -1.49 -3.80 0.67
N GLY A 58 -2.29 -4.35 1.59
CA GLY A 58 -3.73 -4.12 1.59
C GLY A 58 -4.10 -2.65 1.80
N MET A 59 -5.22 -2.24 1.22
CA MET A 59 -5.69 -0.86 1.22
C MET A 59 -7.17 -0.76 1.61
N PHE A 60 -7.50 0.37 2.24
CA PHE A 60 -8.89 0.72 2.53
C PHE A 60 -9.55 1.41 1.33
N GLY A 61 -10.65 0.83 0.86
CA GLY A 61 -11.51 1.42 -0.16
C GLY A 61 -12.30 2.63 0.36
N PHE A 62 -13.12 3.21 -0.51
CA PHE A 62 -14.03 4.31 -0.15
C PHE A 62 -15.13 3.84 0.82
N SER A 63 -15.60 2.60 0.68
CA SER A 63 -16.61 2.01 1.56
C SER A 63 -16.15 1.77 3.01
N GLY A 64 -14.84 1.93 3.27
CA GLY A 64 -14.21 1.57 4.55
C GLY A 64 -13.86 0.08 4.66
N LEU A 65 -14.13 -0.74 3.63
CA LEU A 65 -13.68 -2.12 3.58
C LEU A 65 -12.17 -2.18 3.35
N PHE A 66 -11.52 -3.08 4.10
CA PHE A 66 -10.10 -3.37 3.94
C PHE A 66 -9.92 -4.51 2.94
N TYR A 67 -9.23 -4.22 1.84
CA TYR A 67 -8.83 -5.22 0.85
C TYR A 67 -7.41 -5.65 1.16
N ARG A 68 -7.23 -6.95 1.39
CA ARG A 68 -5.90 -7.52 1.56
C ARG A 68 -5.16 -7.48 0.24
N SER A 69 -3.84 -7.52 0.30
CA SER A 69 -3.04 -7.69 -0.91
C SER A 69 -3.02 -9.16 -1.33
N GLY A 70 -2.98 -9.33 -2.65
CA GLY A 70 -3.22 -10.57 -3.34
C GLY A 70 -4.42 -10.45 -4.28
N GLY A 71 -4.47 -11.34 -5.27
CA GLY A 71 -5.51 -11.31 -6.29
C GLY A 71 -4.99 -11.75 -7.64
N TYR A 72 -5.66 -11.31 -8.69
CA TYR A 72 -5.28 -11.56 -10.07
C TYR A 72 -4.87 -10.22 -10.66
N GLY A 73 -3.64 -10.13 -11.16
CA GLY A 73 -3.06 -8.92 -11.71
C GLY A 73 -2.68 -9.12 -13.16
N GLU A 74 -2.69 -8.04 -13.93
CA GLU A 74 -2.18 -8.01 -15.29
C GLU A 74 -1.37 -6.74 -15.52
N MET A 75 -0.21 -6.91 -16.12
CA MET A 75 0.73 -5.82 -16.35
C MET A 75 0.41 -5.13 -17.67
N LEU A 76 0.15 -3.83 -17.61
CA LEU A 76 0.04 -3.01 -18.80
C LEU A 76 1.43 -2.72 -19.38
N HIS A 77 1.49 -2.55 -20.69
CA HIS A 77 2.72 -2.25 -21.40
C HIS A 77 3.04 -0.74 -21.32
N THR A 78 4.30 -0.37 -21.54
CA THR A 78 4.72 1.03 -21.58
C THR A 78 4.19 1.77 -22.81
N THR A 79 4.07 1.06 -23.93
CA THR A 79 3.46 1.58 -25.16
C THR A 79 1.93 1.50 -25.12
N LYS A 80 1.29 2.65 -25.34
CA LYS A 80 -0.18 2.79 -25.39
C LYS A 80 -0.88 1.71 -26.25
N GLY A 81 -0.42 1.48 -27.48
CA GLY A 81 -1.10 0.54 -28.40
C GLY A 81 -1.16 -0.91 -27.89
N TYR A 82 -0.12 -1.37 -27.19
CA TYR A 82 -0.13 -2.71 -26.58
C TYR A 82 -1.04 -2.76 -25.35
N SER A 83 -1.04 -1.70 -24.54
CA SER A 83 -1.92 -1.58 -23.37
C SER A 83 -3.39 -1.48 -23.75
N ASP A 84 -3.73 -0.69 -24.77
CA ASP A 84 -5.08 -0.58 -25.30
C ASP A 84 -5.58 -1.95 -25.77
N ARG A 85 -4.74 -2.71 -26.49
CA ARG A 85 -5.06 -4.08 -26.90
C ARG A 85 -5.27 -5.01 -25.71
N LYS A 86 -4.38 -4.96 -24.71
CA LYS A 86 -4.50 -5.78 -23.49
C LYS A 86 -5.78 -5.45 -22.72
N LEU A 87 -6.15 -4.19 -22.60
CA LEU A 87 -7.41 -3.75 -21.98
C LEU A 87 -8.63 -4.28 -22.75
N VAL A 88 -8.60 -4.25 -24.08
CA VAL A 88 -9.66 -4.86 -24.91
C VAL A 88 -9.71 -6.37 -24.71
N GLU A 89 -8.58 -7.06 -24.63
CA GLU A 89 -8.53 -8.52 -24.35
C GLU A 89 -9.12 -8.84 -22.97
N LEU A 90 -8.83 -8.03 -21.94
CA LEU A 90 -9.43 -8.18 -20.60
C LEU A 90 -10.93 -7.93 -20.60
N PHE A 91 -11.39 -6.92 -21.36
CA PHE A 91 -12.80 -6.63 -21.52
C PHE A 91 -13.53 -7.78 -22.22
N MET A 92 -12.99 -8.28 -23.34
CA MET A 92 -13.59 -9.36 -24.13
C MET A 92 -13.60 -10.70 -23.39
N SER A 93 -12.69 -10.91 -22.43
CA SER A 93 -12.62 -12.13 -21.60
C SER A 93 -13.44 -12.03 -20.31
N ASN A 94 -14.27 -10.99 -20.13
CA ASN A 94 -15.04 -10.75 -18.91
C ASN A 94 -14.18 -10.81 -17.64
N TRP A 95 -12.97 -10.23 -17.69
CA TRP A 95 -12.06 -10.23 -16.57
C TRP A 95 -12.65 -9.57 -15.32
N ILE A 96 -13.47 -8.53 -15.49
CA ILE A 96 -14.29 -7.97 -14.40
C ILE A 96 -15.70 -8.56 -14.50
N ASP A 97 -16.14 -9.23 -13.44
CA ASP A 97 -17.43 -9.91 -13.35
C ASP A 97 -18.22 -9.54 -12.08
N ASN A 98 -19.37 -10.19 -11.87
CA ASN A 98 -20.21 -9.95 -10.69
C ASN A 98 -19.57 -10.39 -9.35
N TYR A 99 -18.51 -11.20 -9.39
CA TYR A 99 -17.78 -11.69 -8.23
C TYR A 99 -16.59 -10.79 -7.88
N THR A 100 -16.13 -9.97 -8.82
CA THR A 100 -15.11 -8.96 -8.60
C THR A 100 -15.59 -7.93 -7.57
N ARG A 101 -14.73 -7.55 -6.62
CA ARG A 101 -15.12 -6.72 -5.46
C ARG A 101 -14.37 -5.41 -5.36
N ALA A 102 -13.12 -5.40 -5.81
CA ALA A 102 -12.37 -4.19 -6.03
C ALA A 102 -11.39 -4.44 -7.18
N VAL A 103 -11.14 -3.39 -7.96
CA VAL A 103 -10.09 -3.35 -8.98
C VAL A 103 -9.13 -2.23 -8.59
N PHE A 104 -7.85 -2.57 -8.59
CA PHE A 104 -6.75 -1.66 -8.30
C PHE A 104 -6.03 -1.33 -9.61
N LEU A 105 -5.85 -0.04 -9.89
CA LEU A 105 -4.96 0.44 -10.93
C LEU A 105 -3.82 1.20 -10.26
N GLU A 106 -2.62 0.64 -10.34
CA GLU A 106 -1.41 1.20 -9.75
C GLU A 106 -0.50 1.75 -10.86
N ALA A 107 0.02 2.96 -10.65
CA ALA A 107 0.95 3.60 -11.56
C ALA A 107 1.95 4.46 -10.78
N ASN A 108 3.21 4.47 -11.23
CA ASN A 108 4.23 5.34 -10.69
C ASN A 108 4.58 6.41 -11.73
N LEU A 109 4.64 7.66 -11.30
CA LEU A 109 4.99 8.80 -12.13
C LEU A 109 6.19 9.53 -11.53
N TYR A 110 7.24 9.73 -12.32
CA TYR A 110 8.39 10.52 -11.91
C TYR A 110 8.44 11.82 -12.71
N ASN A 111 8.41 12.96 -12.00
CA ASN A 111 8.57 14.27 -12.59
C ASN A 111 10.02 14.74 -12.40
N VAL A 112 10.77 14.76 -13.50
CA VAL A 112 12.19 15.17 -13.54
C VAL A 112 12.38 16.64 -13.15
N ASN A 113 11.45 17.52 -13.53
CA ASN A 113 11.60 18.96 -13.31
C ASN A 113 11.48 19.34 -11.82
N SER A 114 10.60 18.66 -11.09
CA SER A 114 10.37 18.88 -9.66
C SER A 114 11.02 17.84 -8.76
N ASN A 115 11.68 16.83 -9.32
CA ASN A 115 12.23 15.68 -8.61
C ASN A 115 11.21 14.98 -7.68
N LEU A 116 9.96 14.88 -8.13
CA LEU A 116 8.86 14.28 -7.38
C LEU A 116 8.54 12.91 -7.96
N LEU A 117 8.61 11.88 -7.13
CA LEU A 117 8.07 10.56 -7.42
C LEU A 117 6.68 10.47 -6.82
N SER A 118 5.68 10.19 -7.65
CA SER A 118 4.29 10.03 -7.26
C SER A 118 3.83 8.60 -7.51
N VAL A 119 3.21 8.00 -6.51
CA VAL A 119 2.54 6.70 -6.57
C VAL A 119 1.05 6.96 -6.62
N ILE A 120 0.42 6.50 -7.70
CA ILE A 120 -1.00 6.67 -7.97
C ILE A 120 -1.65 5.31 -7.83
N THR A 121 -2.63 5.22 -6.94
CA THR A 121 -3.49 4.05 -6.79
C THR A 121 -4.93 4.47 -6.97
N ILE A 122 -5.61 3.92 -7.97
CA ILE A 122 -7.04 4.07 -8.17
C ILE A 122 -7.72 2.76 -7.75
N ILE A 123 -8.62 2.86 -6.78
CA ILE A 123 -9.38 1.73 -6.25
C ILE A 123 -10.83 1.90 -6.69
N THR A 124 -11.37 0.95 -7.45
CA THR A 124 -12.79 0.91 -7.80
C THR A 124 -13.45 -0.29 -7.16
N GLU A 125 -14.30 -0.06 -6.17
CA GLU A 125 -15.05 -1.07 -5.44
C GLU A 125 -16.39 -1.36 -6.12
N TYR A 126 -16.72 -2.64 -6.27
CA TYR A 126 -18.05 -3.08 -6.67
C TYR A 126 -18.77 -3.66 -5.44
N LEU A 127 -19.70 -2.89 -4.89
CA LEU A 127 -20.41 -3.28 -3.68
C LEU A 127 -21.50 -4.30 -4.00
N PRO A 128 -21.85 -5.21 -3.06
CA PRO A 128 -22.97 -6.15 -3.23
C PRO A 128 -24.33 -5.48 -3.46
N SER A 129 -24.45 -4.18 -3.19
CA SER A 129 -25.64 -3.37 -3.52
C SER A 129 -25.76 -3.06 -5.02
N GLY A 130 -24.73 -3.34 -5.83
CA GLY A 130 -24.67 -2.98 -7.25
C GLY A 130 -24.06 -1.61 -7.53
N VAL A 131 -23.55 -0.92 -6.49
CA VAL A 131 -22.95 0.42 -6.61
C VAL A 131 -21.44 0.30 -6.83
N TYR A 132 -20.91 1.13 -7.71
CA TYR A 132 -19.46 1.31 -7.88
C TYR A 132 -18.99 2.54 -7.10
N LEU A 133 -17.94 2.39 -6.30
CA LEU A 133 -17.30 3.49 -5.57
C LEU A 133 -15.83 3.56 -5.98
N THR A 134 -15.35 4.74 -6.37
CA THR A 134 -13.96 4.93 -6.78
C THR A 134 -13.26 5.88 -5.82
N LYS A 135 -12.05 5.51 -5.40
CA LYS A 135 -11.14 6.32 -4.59
C LYS A 135 -9.81 6.42 -5.30
N VAL A 136 -9.29 7.63 -5.42
CA VAL A 136 -7.94 7.90 -5.94
C VAL A 136 -7.05 8.23 -4.75
N ASN A 137 -5.93 7.53 -4.64
CA ASN A 137 -4.85 7.86 -3.70
C ASN A 137 -3.62 8.27 -4.50
N VAL A 138 -3.07 9.45 -4.19
CA VAL A 138 -1.84 9.96 -4.80
C VAL A 138 -0.89 10.31 -3.67
N GLU A 139 0.21 9.58 -3.59
CA GLU A 139 1.27 9.82 -2.60
C GLU A 139 2.51 10.27 -3.34
N ALA A 140 3.09 11.40 -2.93
CA ALA A 140 4.24 11.99 -3.61
C ALA A 140 5.36 12.25 -2.61
N THR A 141 6.59 11.90 -3.00
CA THR A 141 7.79 12.16 -2.20
C THR A 141 8.91 12.67 -3.10
N TYR A 142 9.78 13.48 -2.51
CA TYR A 142 11.02 13.84 -3.16
C TYR A 142 11.94 12.62 -3.15
N LEU A 143 12.57 12.33 -4.29
CA LEU A 143 13.67 11.38 -4.28
C LEU A 143 14.85 12.03 -3.56
N ILE A 144 14.95 11.74 -2.26
CA ILE A 144 16.08 12.10 -1.43
C ILE A 144 17.32 11.53 -2.15
N PHE A 145 18.32 12.39 -2.38
CA PHE A 145 19.55 12.08 -3.13
C PHE A 145 19.43 12.00 -4.66
N HIS A 146 18.40 12.61 -5.28
CA HIS A 146 18.41 12.88 -6.71
C HIS A 146 18.68 14.37 -6.95
N GLY A 147 19.84 14.68 -7.55
CA GLY A 147 20.33 16.03 -7.75
C GLY A 147 21.54 16.39 -6.88
N HIS A 148 22.40 17.26 -7.40
CA HIS A 148 23.62 17.76 -6.76
C HIS A 148 23.37 18.94 -5.79
N ASP A 149 22.21 19.00 -5.14
CA ASP A 149 21.93 20.06 -4.16
C ASP A 149 22.48 19.69 -2.78
N TYR A 150 23.78 19.95 -2.61
CA TYR A 150 24.52 19.74 -1.36
C TYR A 150 23.80 20.34 -0.14
N ASN A 151 23.12 21.48 -0.31
CA ASN A 151 22.39 22.14 0.78
C ASN A 151 21.22 21.29 1.31
N ASN A 152 20.45 20.63 0.43
CA ASN A 152 19.32 19.78 0.85
C ASN A 152 19.78 18.51 1.55
N ILE A 153 20.94 17.97 1.14
CA ILE A 153 21.55 16.81 1.80
C ILE A 153 22.02 17.20 3.20
N ILE A 154 22.71 18.34 3.33
CA ILE A 154 23.19 18.84 4.62
C ILE A 154 22.04 19.14 5.56
N THR A 155 20.96 19.78 5.10
CA THR A 155 19.79 20.06 5.95
C THR A 155 19.10 18.78 6.41
N THR A 156 18.94 17.79 5.51
CA THR A 156 18.34 16.49 5.85
C THR A 156 19.18 15.77 6.92
N ILE A 157 20.49 15.67 6.74
CA ILE A 157 21.40 15.05 7.71
C ILE A 157 21.39 15.82 9.05
N SER A 158 21.33 17.15 9.00
CA SER A 158 21.27 17.99 10.20
C SER A 158 19.99 17.72 11.02
N ILE A 159 18.83 17.66 10.38
CA ILE A 159 17.55 17.34 11.04
C ILE A 159 17.59 15.91 11.62
N MET A 160 18.14 14.95 10.86
CA MET A 160 18.28 13.56 11.30
C MET A 160 19.14 13.39 12.55
N THR A 161 20.17 14.22 12.72
CA THR A 161 21.05 14.16 13.88
C THR A 161 20.51 14.89 15.09
N LEU A 162 19.75 15.98 14.89
CA LEU A 162 19.21 16.80 15.99
C LEU A 162 18.10 16.10 16.78
N ILE A 163 17.18 15.39 16.10
CA ILE A 163 16.06 14.68 16.75
C ILE A 163 16.53 13.69 17.83
N PRO A 164 17.44 12.74 17.56
CA PRO A 164 17.90 11.80 18.58
C PRO A 164 18.69 12.49 19.71
N ILE A 165 19.40 13.59 19.43
CA ILE A 165 20.07 14.38 20.48
C ILE A 165 19.03 14.96 21.46
N ILE A 166 17.94 15.54 20.96
CA ILE A 166 16.88 16.07 21.81
C ILE A 166 16.22 14.95 22.63
N LEU A 167 15.92 13.80 22.01
CA LEU A 167 15.33 12.66 22.70
C LEU A 167 16.25 12.11 23.81
N THR A 168 17.57 12.06 23.58
CA THR A 168 18.53 11.59 24.59
C THR A 168 18.67 12.58 25.76
N ILE A 169 18.60 13.89 25.52
CA ILE A 169 18.60 14.90 26.59
C ILE A 169 17.37 14.75 27.49
N ILE A 170 16.18 14.60 26.88
CA ILE A 170 14.92 14.40 27.62
C ILE A 170 14.92 13.05 28.34
N GLY A 171 15.46 12.00 27.70
CA GLY A 171 15.65 10.69 28.30
C GLY A 171 16.56 10.73 29.52
N TYR A 172 17.71 11.39 29.42
CA TYR A 172 18.64 11.57 30.53
C TYR A 172 17.97 12.31 31.71
N LYS A 173 17.27 13.42 31.43
CA LYS A 173 16.47 14.15 32.43
C LYS A 173 15.48 13.23 33.15
N SER A 174 14.78 12.39 32.39
CA SER A 174 13.76 11.47 32.91
C SER A 174 14.37 10.40 33.83
N VAL A 175 15.53 9.85 33.47
CA VAL A 175 16.25 8.86 34.30
C VAL A 175 16.71 9.48 35.62
N VAL A 176 17.24 10.71 35.59
CA VAL A 176 17.65 11.43 36.81
C VAL A 176 16.45 11.73 37.72
N LEU A 177 15.30 12.09 37.16
CA LEU A 177 14.09 12.32 37.95
C LEU A 177 13.60 11.04 38.64
N ILE A 178 13.67 9.89 37.96
CA ILE A 178 13.30 8.60 38.53
C ILE A 178 14.26 8.20 39.66
N SER A 179 15.57 8.45 39.51
CA SER A 179 16.55 8.11 40.54
C SER A 179 16.46 8.99 41.79
N LEU A 180 16.06 10.25 41.64
CA LEU A 180 15.94 11.21 42.77
C LEU A 180 14.63 11.07 43.54
N PHE A 181 13.49 11.01 42.85
CA PHE A 181 12.16 11.09 43.47
C PHE A 181 11.43 9.73 43.54
N GLY A 182 12.02 8.68 42.95
CA GLY A 182 11.45 7.35 42.88
C GLY A 182 10.35 7.21 41.83
N SER A 183 10.17 5.98 41.34
CA SER A 183 9.26 5.65 40.23
C SER A 183 7.80 6.02 40.48
N LYS A 184 7.30 5.92 41.72
CA LYS A 184 5.90 6.26 42.06
C LYS A 184 5.59 7.75 41.88
N SER A 185 6.54 8.64 42.23
CA SER A 185 6.36 10.07 42.03
C SER A 185 6.42 10.44 40.54
N PHE A 186 7.19 9.70 39.75
CA PHE A 186 7.32 9.89 38.30
C PHE A 186 6.00 9.63 37.56
N PHE A 187 5.28 8.57 37.91
CA PHE A 187 3.98 8.25 37.30
C PHE A 187 2.80 9.04 37.89
N SER A 188 3.02 9.85 38.93
CA SER A 188 1.98 10.71 39.50
C SER A 188 1.96 12.11 38.87
N ASN A 189 3.08 12.56 38.29
CA ASN A 189 3.20 13.89 37.72
C ASN A 189 2.89 13.85 36.21
N TRP A 190 1.98 14.72 35.78
CA TRP A 190 1.55 14.82 34.38
C TRP A 190 2.72 15.11 33.43
N TRP A 191 3.64 16.01 33.81
CA TRP A 191 4.74 16.45 32.95
C TRP A 191 5.74 15.33 32.64
N THR A 192 6.04 14.49 33.63
CA THR A 192 6.96 13.35 33.47
C THR A 192 6.35 12.23 32.64
N ILE A 193 5.03 12.07 32.68
CA ILE A 193 4.31 11.15 31.79
C ILE A 193 4.37 11.66 30.35
N CYS A 194 4.16 12.97 30.12
CA CYS A 194 4.30 13.56 28.79
C CYS A 194 5.72 13.41 28.22
N ASP A 195 6.76 13.65 29.03
CA ASP A 195 8.16 13.44 28.64
C ASP A 195 8.41 11.97 28.24
N ALA A 196 7.92 11.01 29.03
CA ALA A 196 8.06 9.59 28.72
C ALA A 196 7.34 9.20 27.42
N LEU A 197 6.11 9.69 27.20
CA LEU A 197 5.36 9.46 25.97
C LEU A 197 6.09 10.08 24.76
N LEU A 198 6.65 11.28 24.91
CA LEU A 198 7.40 11.95 23.85
C LEU A 198 8.66 11.17 23.46
N ILE A 199 9.36 10.58 24.43
CA ILE A 199 10.49 9.68 24.15
C ILE A 199 10.03 8.44 23.37
N VAL A 200 8.96 7.79 23.83
CA VAL A 200 8.46 6.56 23.19
C VAL A 200 8.04 6.84 21.75
N VAL A 201 7.18 7.84 21.54
CA VAL A 201 6.72 8.24 20.20
C VAL A 201 7.88 8.70 19.32
N GLY A 202 8.79 9.50 19.87
CA GLY A 202 9.97 9.99 19.15
C GLY A 202 10.90 8.87 18.67
N VAL A 203 11.16 7.87 19.51
CA VAL A 203 11.96 6.70 19.13
C VAL A 203 11.28 5.88 18.05
N PHE A 204 9.97 5.62 18.16
CA PHE A 204 9.22 4.91 17.12
C PHE A 204 9.23 5.65 15.78
N MET A 205 9.01 6.96 15.79
CA MET A 205 9.07 7.82 14.59
C MET A 205 10.46 7.79 13.96
N PHE A 206 11.52 7.91 14.77
CA PHE A 206 12.90 7.89 14.28
C PHE A 206 13.27 6.55 13.64
N ILE A 207 12.91 5.42 14.27
CA ILE A 207 13.11 4.09 13.71
C ILE A 207 12.33 3.92 12.40
N GLY A 208 11.06 4.35 12.37
CA GLY A 208 10.23 4.30 11.17
C GLY A 208 10.84 5.08 10.01
N TYR A 209 11.34 6.29 10.28
CA TYR A 209 12.03 7.12 9.30
C TYR A 209 13.33 6.48 8.78
N LEU A 210 14.17 5.93 9.67
CA LEU A 210 15.39 5.21 9.26
C LEU A 210 15.08 4.00 8.39
N ARG A 211 14.08 3.20 8.75
CA ARG A 211 13.64 2.07 7.92
C ARG A 211 13.23 2.56 6.54
N THR A 212 12.43 3.62 6.49
CA THR A 212 11.95 4.19 5.23
C THR A 212 13.11 4.62 4.35
N LEU A 213 14.09 5.36 4.89
CA LEU A 213 15.30 5.75 4.14
C LEU A 213 16.08 4.56 3.59
N VAL A 214 16.28 3.50 4.38
CA VAL A 214 16.98 2.30 3.93
C VAL A 214 16.20 1.60 2.81
N TYR A 215 14.88 1.49 2.94
CA TYR A 215 14.02 0.92 1.88
C TYR A 215 14.10 1.73 0.59
N PHE A 216 13.97 3.06 0.65
CA PHE A 216 14.09 3.91 -0.54
C PHE A 216 15.47 3.80 -1.20
N TYR A 217 16.53 3.76 -0.40
CA TYR A 217 17.89 3.60 -0.93
C TYR A 217 18.06 2.26 -1.65
N LEU A 218 17.69 1.15 -1.00
CA LEU A 218 17.77 -0.19 -1.58
C LEU A 218 16.91 -0.29 -2.85
N TYR A 219 15.71 0.29 -2.82
CA TYR A 219 14.79 0.23 -3.94
C TYR A 219 15.26 1.08 -5.12
N LYS A 220 15.83 2.28 -4.88
CA LYS A 220 16.50 3.06 -5.92
C LYS A 220 17.64 2.26 -6.56
N GLU A 221 18.45 1.57 -5.76
CA GLU A 221 19.51 0.71 -6.26
C GLU A 221 18.97 -0.47 -7.10
N LEU A 222 17.82 -1.03 -6.71
CA LEU A 222 17.13 -2.06 -7.50
C LEU A 222 16.67 -1.52 -8.86
N LEU A 223 16.05 -0.33 -8.91
CA LEU A 223 15.63 0.29 -10.17
C LEU A 223 16.80 0.63 -11.09
N ASP A 224 17.92 1.08 -10.53
CA ASP A 224 19.11 1.38 -11.33
C ASP A 224 19.74 0.10 -11.93
N LYS A 225 19.62 -1.04 -11.22
CA LYS A 225 20.13 -2.34 -11.67
C LYS A 225 19.17 -3.06 -12.61
N ASP A 226 17.88 -2.99 -12.33
CA ASP A 226 16.85 -3.66 -13.10
C ASP A 226 16.29 -2.73 -14.18
N LYS A 227 16.81 -2.90 -15.40
CA LYS A 227 16.31 -2.19 -16.59
C LYS A 227 15.11 -2.86 -17.22
N SER A 228 14.56 -3.91 -16.62
CA SER A 228 13.35 -4.53 -17.14
C SER A 228 12.19 -3.54 -17.03
N LEU A 229 11.32 -3.52 -18.03
CA LEU A 229 10.16 -2.62 -18.08
C LEU A 229 9.01 -3.12 -17.19
N THR A 230 9.31 -3.96 -16.20
CA THR A 230 8.30 -4.51 -15.29
C THR A 230 7.93 -3.45 -14.26
N PHE A 231 6.62 -3.30 -14.03
CA PHE A 231 6.14 -2.45 -12.95
C PHE A 231 6.58 -3.01 -11.60
N THR A 232 7.05 -2.12 -10.73
CA THR A 232 7.41 -2.45 -9.35
C THR A 232 6.57 -1.54 -8.45
N SER A 233 5.90 -2.11 -7.46
CA SER A 233 5.01 -1.33 -6.58
C SER A 233 5.82 -0.52 -5.58
N PHE A 234 5.66 0.81 -5.60
CA PHE A 234 6.28 1.70 -4.62
C PHE A 234 5.40 1.93 -3.39
N TYR A 235 4.26 1.25 -3.29
CA TYR A 235 3.34 1.47 -2.18
C TYR A 235 3.96 1.14 -0.81
N VAL A 236 4.77 0.07 -0.71
CA VAL A 236 5.42 -0.34 0.55
C VAL A 236 6.39 0.74 1.08
N PRO A 237 7.33 1.28 0.28
CA PRO A 237 8.16 2.41 0.70
C PRO A 237 7.34 3.63 1.15
N PHE A 238 6.25 3.95 0.43
CA PHE A 238 5.46 5.14 0.69
C PHE A 238 4.51 5.00 1.89
N TYR A 239 4.05 3.80 2.24
CA TYR A 239 3.10 3.56 3.34
C TYR A 239 3.55 4.16 4.69
N TRP A 240 4.86 4.21 4.95
CA TRP A 240 5.43 4.78 6.18
C TRP A 240 5.74 6.28 6.08
N LEU A 241 5.80 6.83 4.87
CA LEU A 241 5.80 8.27 4.64
C LEU A 241 4.36 8.75 4.66
N TYR A 242 3.90 9.21 5.82
CA TYR A 242 2.64 9.95 5.92
C TYR A 242 2.72 11.35 5.28
N GLU A 243 3.31 11.48 4.09
CA GLU A 243 3.14 12.67 3.24
C GLU A 243 2.02 12.39 2.24
N THR A 244 0.80 12.32 2.77
CA THR A 244 -0.41 12.28 1.94
C THR A 244 -0.69 13.70 1.44
N TYR A 245 -0.20 14.03 0.25
CA TYR A 245 -0.80 15.12 -0.52
C TYR A 245 -2.13 14.60 -1.06
N ILE A 246 -3.19 14.71 -0.24
CA ILE A 246 -4.57 14.51 -0.71
C ILE A 246 -4.84 15.62 -1.73
N LEU A 247 -4.53 15.35 -3.00
CA LEU A 247 -5.17 16.05 -4.11
C LEU A 247 -6.60 15.53 -4.18
N GLY A 248 -7.42 16.01 -3.24
CA GLY A 248 -8.84 15.78 -3.21
C GLY A 248 -9.54 17.02 -3.74
N GLU A 249 -10.16 16.88 -4.89
CA GLU A 249 -11.60 17.13 -5.07
C GLU A 249 -12.22 15.96 -5.84
#